data_AF-A0A558HG74-F1
#
_entry.id   AF-A0A558HG74-F1
#
_cell.length_a   1.000
_cell.length_b   1.000
_cell.length_c   1.000
_cell.angle_alpha   90.00
_cell.angle_beta   90.00
_cell.angle_gamma   90.00
#
_symmetry.space_group_name_H-M   'P 1'
#
loop_
_entity.id
_entity.type
_entity.pdbx_description
1 polymer ?
#
loop_
_entity_poly.entity_id
_entity_poly.type
_entity_poly.pdbx_seq_one_letter_code
_entity_poly.pdbx_strand_id
1 'polypeptide(L)'
;MKWFEVQAASDGRHADVWITDQIGMDWWSGDGTTASAFINAIAQLGEIETLTVHINSPGGDVADGIAIANYLRGHKAQVTTRVEGIAASIAATIAMGGDRREMATGSLLMIHDPWTVAMGNATDMRKLADDLDTIRNGILELFVTRAGEPRRVEIQEAMRAETWMTGADAMALGLIDAVDADFKVAASIGDYSRALAAAGRSAQQHLDHQKTPDKMTPAPSAMSAADALALAFDIEPDQAEARAAELGDQILAWRDRPPAPAADTTAARREAAEAERARVVAIIDTCTTTGQQQLMAKLVSSDMQADTAREYVFDVAAASSAGVHSSHSPEGGQRAGIDTQGIYARRRARRAS
;
A
#
# COMPACT_ATOMS: atom_id res chain seq x y z
N MET A 1 -7.32 -25.89 -9.43
CA MET A 1 -6.53 -27.07 -9.00
C MET A 1 -6.12 -26.95 -7.54
N LYS A 2 -5.92 -28.07 -6.83
CA LYS A 2 -5.49 -28.05 -5.42
C LYS A 2 -3.97 -27.84 -5.36
N TRP A 3 -3.51 -26.78 -4.68
CA TRP A 3 -2.09 -26.42 -4.58
C TRP A 3 -1.34 -27.12 -3.44
N PHE A 4 -2.02 -28.00 -2.69
CA PHE A 4 -1.43 -28.75 -1.59
C PHE A 4 -1.87 -30.21 -1.51
N GLU A 5 -1.04 -31.03 -0.90
CA GLU A 5 -1.30 -32.43 -0.57
C GLU A 5 -0.97 -32.71 0.90
N VAL A 6 -1.77 -33.54 1.57
CA VAL A 6 -1.55 -33.90 2.98
C VAL A 6 -1.49 -35.42 3.05
N GLN A 7 -0.48 -35.94 3.75
CA GLN A 7 -0.28 -37.36 3.96
C GLN A 7 -0.01 -37.65 5.44
N ALA A 8 -0.82 -38.51 6.03
CA ALA A 8 -0.51 -39.08 7.34
C ALA A 8 0.56 -40.17 7.19
N ALA A 9 1.55 -40.19 8.08
CA ALA A 9 2.46 -41.31 8.18
C ALA A 9 1.72 -42.56 8.67
N SER A 10 2.24 -43.74 8.31
CA SER A 10 1.65 -45.03 8.69
C SER A 10 1.58 -45.26 10.19
N ASP A 11 2.35 -44.50 10.98
CA ASP A 11 2.34 -44.59 12.44
C ASP A 11 1.25 -43.75 13.10
N GLY A 12 0.54 -42.91 12.33
CA GLY A 12 -0.55 -42.06 12.79
C GLY A 12 -0.13 -40.90 13.70
N ARG A 13 1.18 -40.65 13.88
CA ARG A 13 1.71 -39.61 14.78
C ARG A 13 2.44 -38.50 14.04
N HIS A 14 2.81 -38.76 12.79
CA HIS A 14 3.50 -37.81 11.93
C HIS A 14 2.63 -37.54 10.70
N ALA A 15 2.77 -36.34 10.15
CA ALA A 15 2.17 -36.02 8.87
C ALA A 15 3.07 -35.08 8.08
N ASP A 16 2.94 -35.18 6.77
CA ASP A 16 3.61 -34.33 5.81
C ASP A 16 2.55 -33.59 5.00
N VAL A 17 2.81 -32.32 4.72
CA VAL A 17 1.99 -31.49 3.83
C VAL A 17 2.89 -30.80 2.83
N TRP A 18 2.55 -30.88 1.55
CA TRP A 18 3.27 -30.23 0.46
C TRP A 18 2.48 -29.04 -0.06
N ILE A 19 3.16 -27.91 -0.25
CA ILE A 19 2.66 -26.71 -0.92
C ILE A 19 3.49 -26.54 -2.19
N THR A 20 2.92 -26.87 -3.35
CA THR A 20 3.69 -27.04 -4.61
C THR A 20 3.33 -26.07 -5.72
N ASP A 21 2.32 -25.23 -5.50
CA ASP A 21 1.79 -24.33 -6.53
C ASP A 21 1.35 -22.99 -5.89
N GLN A 22 0.74 -22.13 -6.70
CA GLN A 22 0.20 -20.85 -6.27
C GLN A 22 -0.83 -21.01 -5.14
N ILE A 23 -0.62 -20.27 -4.06
CA ILE A 23 -1.45 -20.30 -2.86
C ILE A 23 -2.71 -19.46 -3.09
N GLY A 24 -3.84 -20.03 -2.68
CA GLY A 24 -5.15 -19.40 -2.73
C GLY A 24 -5.93 -19.69 -4.02
N MET A 25 -6.90 -18.83 -4.29
CA MET A 25 -7.72 -18.87 -5.49
C MET A 25 -7.13 -17.93 -6.54
N ASP A 26 -6.86 -18.42 -7.74
CA ASP A 26 -6.53 -17.56 -8.87
C ASP A 26 -7.80 -16.83 -9.32
N TRP A 27 -7.76 -15.51 -9.25
CA TRP A 27 -8.91 -14.68 -9.57
C TRP A 27 -9.25 -14.68 -11.06
N TRP A 28 -8.29 -15.04 -11.93
CA TRP A 28 -8.50 -15.07 -13.38
C TRP A 28 -9.14 -16.37 -13.86
N SER A 29 -8.56 -17.51 -13.48
CA SER A 29 -9.07 -18.83 -13.86
C SER A 29 -10.19 -19.33 -12.94
N GLY A 30 -10.29 -18.80 -11.72
CA GLY A 30 -11.13 -19.36 -10.66
C GLY A 30 -10.61 -20.68 -10.10
N ASP A 31 -9.44 -21.14 -10.58
CA ASP A 31 -8.78 -22.34 -10.09
C ASP A 31 -8.05 -22.07 -8.79
N GLY A 32 -8.07 -23.04 -7.88
CA GLY A 32 -7.30 -22.97 -6.64
C GLY A 32 -8.04 -23.64 -5.51
N THR A 33 -7.59 -23.35 -4.29
CA THR A 33 -8.32 -23.67 -3.07
C THR A 33 -7.95 -22.67 -1.98
N THR A 34 -8.69 -22.65 -0.87
CA THR A 34 -8.53 -21.62 0.17
C THR A 34 -7.65 -22.10 1.33
N ALA A 35 -7.18 -21.18 2.16
CA ALA A 35 -6.53 -21.53 3.42
C ALA A 35 -7.42 -22.38 4.31
N SER A 36 -8.74 -22.15 4.32
CA SER A 36 -9.68 -22.97 5.08
C SER A 36 -9.67 -24.44 4.65
N ALA A 37 -9.53 -24.71 3.35
CA ALA A 37 -9.42 -26.08 2.86
C ALA A 37 -8.12 -26.75 3.31
N PHE A 38 -7.00 -26.01 3.29
CA PHE A 38 -5.71 -26.44 3.82
C PHE A 38 -5.77 -26.78 5.31
N ILE A 39 -6.28 -25.84 6.10
CA ILE A 39 -6.44 -25.97 7.55
C ILE A 39 -7.34 -27.17 7.89
N ASN A 40 -8.47 -27.31 7.20
CA ASN A 40 -9.39 -28.43 7.42
C ASN A 40 -8.76 -29.78 7.08
N ALA A 41 -7.93 -29.85 6.03
CA ALA A 41 -7.25 -31.09 5.66
C ALA A 41 -6.23 -31.52 6.72
N ILE A 42 -5.50 -30.59 7.33
CA ILE A 42 -4.60 -30.88 8.46
C ILE A 42 -5.42 -31.26 9.70
N ALA A 43 -6.48 -30.52 10.01
CA ALA A 43 -7.33 -30.82 11.16
C ALA A 43 -7.98 -32.22 11.09
N GLN A 44 -8.26 -32.73 9.89
CA GLN A 44 -8.80 -34.07 9.68
C GLN A 44 -7.80 -35.20 10.00
N LEU A 45 -6.51 -34.90 10.12
CA LEU A 45 -5.51 -35.87 10.58
C LEU A 45 -5.69 -36.26 12.05
N GLY A 46 -6.41 -35.45 12.83
CA GLY A 46 -6.57 -35.65 14.27
C GLY A 46 -5.36 -35.17 15.05
N GLU A 47 -5.06 -35.85 16.16
CA GLU A 47 -3.93 -35.49 17.01
C GLU A 47 -2.63 -36.12 16.47
N ILE A 48 -1.78 -35.27 15.90
CA ILE A 48 -0.42 -35.62 15.45
C ILE A 48 0.62 -34.97 16.37
N GLU A 49 1.77 -35.62 16.54
CA GLU A 49 2.89 -35.12 17.36
C GLU A 49 3.80 -34.18 16.55
N THR A 50 3.98 -34.46 15.26
CA THR A 50 4.83 -33.67 14.37
C THR A 50 4.18 -33.44 13.01
N LEU A 51 4.50 -32.30 12.40
CA LEU A 51 4.02 -31.92 11.07
C LEU A 51 5.19 -31.34 10.27
N THR A 52 5.50 -31.93 9.11
CA THR A 52 6.45 -31.34 8.15
C THR A 52 5.69 -30.63 7.05
N VAL A 53 5.98 -29.35 6.83
CA VAL A 53 5.41 -28.52 5.77
C VAL A 53 6.48 -28.31 4.70
N HIS A 54 6.37 -29.05 3.60
CA HIS A 54 7.25 -28.95 2.44
C HIS A 54 6.76 -27.82 1.53
N ILE A 55 7.63 -26.86 1.25
CA ILE A 55 7.30 -25.64 0.51
C ILE A 55 8.13 -25.58 -0.77
N ASN A 56 7.43 -25.56 -1.89
CA ASN A 56 7.94 -25.24 -3.21
C ASN A 56 6.88 -24.40 -3.96
N SER A 57 6.74 -23.13 -3.59
CA SER A 57 5.65 -22.28 -4.06
C SER A 57 6.12 -20.87 -4.43
N PRO A 58 5.56 -20.28 -5.51
CA PRO A 58 5.81 -18.89 -5.89
C PRO A 58 5.10 -17.86 -5.01
N GLY A 59 4.26 -18.31 -4.07
CA GLY A 59 3.39 -17.44 -3.29
C GLY A 59 1.96 -17.41 -3.83
N GLY A 60 1.23 -16.31 -3.63
CA GLY A 60 -0.17 -16.19 -3.99
C GLY A 60 -0.93 -15.24 -3.08
N ASP A 61 -2.15 -15.62 -2.69
CA ASP A 61 -3.04 -14.78 -1.89
C ASP A 61 -2.48 -14.49 -0.48
N VAL A 62 -2.45 -13.21 -0.12
CA VAL A 62 -1.85 -12.71 1.12
C VAL A 62 -2.67 -13.13 2.34
N ALA A 63 -4.00 -13.07 2.27
CA ALA A 63 -4.86 -13.38 3.39
C ALA A 63 -4.80 -14.88 3.72
N ASP A 64 -4.85 -15.74 2.71
CA ASP A 64 -4.72 -17.18 2.85
C ASP A 64 -3.35 -17.55 3.44
N GLY A 65 -2.26 -16.96 2.93
CA GLY A 65 -0.93 -17.27 3.46
C GLY A 65 -0.69 -16.78 4.89
N ILE A 66 -1.23 -15.61 5.29
CA ILE A 66 -1.19 -15.16 6.69
C ILE A 66 -2.00 -16.11 7.59
N ALA A 67 -3.17 -16.55 7.15
CA ALA A 67 -4.00 -17.49 7.89
C ALA A 67 -3.29 -18.82 8.11
N ILE A 68 -2.64 -19.36 7.07
CA ILE A 68 -1.85 -20.59 7.15
C ILE A 68 -0.66 -20.40 8.09
N ALA A 69 0.12 -19.32 7.95
CA ALA A 69 1.29 -19.06 8.80
C ALA A 69 0.90 -19.02 10.29
N ASN A 70 -0.21 -18.33 10.62
CA ASN A 70 -0.69 -18.25 12.00
C ASN A 70 -1.29 -19.56 12.50
N TYR A 71 -1.99 -20.31 11.66
CA TYR A 71 -2.49 -21.65 12.01
C TYR A 71 -1.34 -22.60 12.36
N LEU A 72 -0.27 -22.62 11.56
CA LEU A 72 0.91 -23.45 11.81
C LEU A 72 1.60 -23.05 13.13
N ARG A 73 1.77 -21.74 13.40
CA ARG A 73 2.35 -21.25 14.68
C ARG A 73 1.55 -21.64 15.91
N GLY A 74 0.22 -21.73 15.77
CA GLY A 74 -0.69 -22.09 16.85
C GLY A 74 -0.96 -23.60 16.94
N HIS A 75 -0.34 -24.41 16.08
CA HIS A 75 -0.58 -25.84 16.02
C HIS A 75 0.00 -26.55 17.24
N LYS A 76 -0.65 -27.63 17.70
CA LYS A 76 -0.21 -28.39 18.88
C LYS A 76 1.02 -29.27 18.62
N ALA A 77 1.12 -29.79 17.41
CA ALA A 77 2.25 -30.60 16.96
C ALA A 77 3.50 -29.73 16.80
N GLN A 78 4.68 -30.34 16.88
CA GLN A 78 5.91 -29.67 16.50
C GLN A 78 5.95 -29.51 14.97
N VAL A 79 5.90 -28.27 14.50
CA VAL A 79 5.84 -27.94 13.07
C VAL A 79 7.25 -27.65 12.54
N THR A 80 7.67 -28.39 11.52
CA THR A 80 8.87 -28.08 10.74
C THR A 80 8.45 -27.57 9.36
N THR A 81 8.83 -26.36 9.00
CA THR A 81 8.69 -25.87 7.62
C THR A 81 9.99 -26.09 6.87
N ARG A 82 9.91 -26.60 5.64
CA ARG A 82 11.07 -26.93 4.81
C ARG A 82 10.90 -26.37 3.41
N VAL A 83 11.80 -25.48 3.01
CA VAL A 83 11.84 -24.95 1.64
C VAL A 83 12.66 -25.90 0.77
N GLU A 84 12.01 -26.63 -0.13
CA GLU A 84 12.64 -27.66 -0.96
C GLU A 84 13.13 -27.13 -2.31
N GLY A 85 12.43 -26.16 -2.87
CA GLY A 85 12.79 -25.51 -4.14
C GLY A 85 12.76 -24.00 -4.00
N ILE A 86 11.57 -23.43 -3.95
CA ILE A 86 11.38 -22.00 -3.65
C ILE A 86 10.32 -21.76 -2.59
N ALA A 87 10.52 -20.76 -1.77
CA ALA A 87 9.47 -20.14 -0.97
C ALA A 87 9.51 -18.64 -1.27
N ALA A 88 8.68 -18.22 -2.22
CA ALA A 88 8.65 -16.85 -2.70
C ALA A 88 7.37 -16.12 -2.25
N SER A 89 7.47 -14.82 -2.02
CA SER A 89 6.31 -13.99 -1.64
C SER A 89 5.62 -14.58 -0.39
N ILE A 90 4.29 -14.72 -0.39
CA ILE A 90 3.55 -15.23 0.78
C ILE A 90 3.96 -16.65 1.21
N ALA A 91 4.57 -17.45 0.33
CA ALA A 91 5.11 -18.75 0.73
C ALA A 91 6.29 -18.62 1.71
N ALA A 92 7.11 -17.57 1.58
CA ALA A 92 8.15 -17.25 2.56
C ALA A 92 7.54 -16.90 3.93
N THR A 93 6.40 -16.20 3.93
CA THR A 93 5.66 -15.90 5.16
C THR A 93 5.09 -17.17 5.79
N ILE A 94 4.56 -18.12 5.00
CA ILE A 94 4.14 -19.44 5.49
C ILE A 94 5.30 -20.21 6.10
N ALA A 95 6.51 -20.12 5.53
CA ALA A 95 7.70 -20.75 6.09
C ALA A 95 7.99 -20.25 7.51
N MET A 96 7.65 -18.99 7.84
CA MET A 96 7.76 -18.46 9.22
C MET A 96 6.73 -19.08 10.19
N GLY A 97 5.82 -19.92 9.67
CA GLY A 97 4.86 -20.68 10.44
C GLY A 97 5.46 -21.77 11.33
N GLY A 98 6.59 -22.37 10.92
CA GLY A 98 7.18 -23.54 11.59
C GLY A 98 7.96 -23.21 12.85
N ASP A 99 7.86 -24.07 13.87
CA ASP A 99 8.72 -24.03 15.06
C ASP A 99 10.20 -24.16 14.69
N ARG A 100 10.47 -25.03 13.71
CA ARG A 100 11.77 -25.19 13.06
C ARG A 100 11.64 -24.88 11.56
N ARG A 101 12.55 -24.07 11.02
CA ARG A 101 12.51 -23.57 9.65
C ARG A 101 13.79 -24.00 8.93
N GLU A 102 13.65 -24.77 7.86
CA GLU A 102 14.75 -25.38 7.14
C GLU A 102 14.73 -25.02 5.65
N MET A 103 15.91 -24.95 5.04
CA MET A 103 16.07 -24.84 3.60
C MET A 103 16.92 -25.99 3.06
N ALA A 104 16.48 -26.59 1.96
CA ALA A 104 17.29 -27.54 1.20
C ALA A 104 18.48 -26.82 0.50
N THR A 105 19.56 -27.55 0.27
CA THR A 105 20.69 -27.03 -0.52
C THR A 105 20.22 -26.65 -1.93
N GLY A 106 20.52 -25.42 -2.33
CA GLY A 106 20.13 -24.86 -3.63
C GLY A 106 18.70 -24.31 -3.68
N SER A 107 17.94 -24.36 -2.58
CA SER A 107 16.63 -23.71 -2.51
C SER A 107 16.76 -22.20 -2.26
N LEU A 108 15.71 -21.47 -2.62
CA LEU A 108 15.67 -20.01 -2.53
C LEU A 108 14.48 -19.53 -1.69
N LEU A 109 14.71 -18.50 -0.88
CA LEU A 109 13.68 -17.75 -0.19
C LEU A 109 13.56 -16.38 -0.85
N MET A 110 12.37 -15.90 -1.16
CA MET A 110 12.16 -14.55 -1.67
C MET A 110 11.11 -13.83 -0.83
N ILE A 111 11.45 -12.61 -0.40
CA ILE A 111 10.52 -11.71 0.29
C ILE A 111 10.39 -10.42 -0.51
N HIS A 112 9.17 -9.88 -0.52
CA HIS A 112 8.87 -8.60 -1.15
C HIS A 112 7.68 -7.91 -0.48
N ASP A 113 7.47 -6.63 -0.79
CA ASP A 113 6.27 -5.89 -0.39
C ASP A 113 5.01 -6.47 -1.08
N PRO A 114 3.83 -6.43 -0.42
CA PRO A 114 2.59 -6.84 -1.06
C PRO A 114 2.28 -5.92 -2.25
N TRP A 115 1.75 -6.50 -3.32
CA TRP A 115 1.29 -5.76 -4.50
C TRP A 115 -0.10 -6.23 -4.92
N THR A 116 -0.76 -5.40 -5.72
CA THR A 116 -2.06 -5.71 -6.31
C THR A 116 -2.24 -4.95 -7.63
N VAL A 117 -3.28 -5.31 -8.39
CA VAL A 117 -3.76 -4.54 -9.53
C VAL A 117 -4.94 -3.69 -9.08
N ALA A 118 -4.95 -2.41 -9.44
CA ALA A 118 -5.93 -1.46 -8.96
C ALA A 118 -6.53 -0.65 -10.12
N MET A 119 -7.80 -0.28 -9.99
CA MET A 119 -8.49 0.64 -10.88
C MET A 119 -9.48 1.48 -10.06
N GLY A 120 -9.47 2.79 -10.26
CA GLY A 120 -10.31 3.73 -9.52
C GLY A 120 -9.83 5.16 -9.66
N ASN A 121 -10.43 6.07 -8.91
CA ASN A 121 -10.00 7.47 -8.88
C ASN A 121 -8.79 7.67 -7.95
N ALA A 122 -8.25 8.90 -7.90
CA ALA A 122 -7.08 9.21 -7.08
C ALA A 122 -7.28 8.95 -5.57
N THR A 123 -8.49 9.11 -5.04
CA THR A 123 -8.80 8.80 -3.64
C THR A 123 -8.74 7.29 -3.40
N ASP A 124 -9.31 6.49 -4.31
CA ASP A 124 -9.26 5.03 -4.23
C ASP A 124 -7.82 4.52 -4.27
N MET A 125 -6.99 5.08 -5.16
CA MET A 125 -5.58 4.69 -5.29
C MET A 125 -4.76 5.03 -4.04
N ARG A 126 -4.96 6.22 -3.43
CA ARG A 126 -4.28 6.56 -2.17
C ARG A 126 -4.70 5.65 -1.04
N LYS A 127 -6.01 5.42 -0.89
CA LYS A 127 -6.53 4.52 0.14
C LYS A 127 -5.94 3.11 -0.01
N LEU A 128 -5.86 2.61 -1.24
CA LEU A 128 -5.28 1.29 -1.50
C LEU A 128 -3.79 1.24 -1.20
N ALA A 129 -3.03 2.31 -1.47
CA ALA A 129 -1.64 2.41 -1.09
C ALA A 129 -1.47 2.33 0.45
N ASP A 130 -2.31 3.06 1.21
CA ASP A 130 -2.32 3.01 2.67
C ASP A 130 -2.70 1.61 3.20
N ASP A 131 -3.64 0.93 2.52
CA ASP A 131 -4.02 -0.45 2.85
C ASP A 131 -2.85 -1.42 2.58
N LEU A 132 -2.12 -1.27 1.48
CA LEU A 132 -0.92 -2.07 1.17
C LEU A 132 0.19 -1.85 2.19
N ASP A 133 0.42 -0.61 2.63
CA ASP A 133 1.37 -0.30 3.72
C ASP A 133 0.98 -1.01 5.02
N THR A 134 -0.32 -1.04 5.32
CA THR A 134 -0.86 -1.76 6.49
C THR A 134 -0.61 -3.27 6.38
N ILE A 135 -0.89 -3.85 5.21
CA ILE A 135 -0.66 -5.28 4.94
C ILE A 135 0.83 -5.61 5.02
N ARG A 136 1.70 -4.78 4.43
CA ARG A 136 3.16 -4.93 4.51
C ARG A 136 3.61 -5.00 5.95
N ASN A 137 3.13 -4.08 6.80
CA ASN A 137 3.52 -4.06 8.21
C ASN A 137 3.08 -5.36 8.92
N GLY A 138 1.90 -5.89 8.62
CA GLY A 138 1.46 -7.18 9.15
C GLY A 138 2.33 -8.35 8.72
N ILE A 139 2.75 -8.39 7.45
CA ILE A 139 3.69 -9.39 6.94
C ILE A 139 5.07 -9.23 7.60
N LEU A 140 5.56 -8.00 7.72
CA LEU A 140 6.84 -7.69 8.37
C LEU A 140 6.90 -8.22 9.80
N GLU A 141 5.83 -8.09 10.58
CA GLU A 141 5.79 -8.64 11.95
C GLU A 141 6.01 -10.16 12.00
N LEU A 142 5.54 -10.92 11.00
CA LEU A 142 5.75 -12.36 10.95
C LEU A 142 7.23 -12.72 10.74
N PHE A 143 7.94 -11.94 9.93
CA PHE A 143 9.38 -12.10 9.77
C PHE A 143 10.16 -11.63 10.99
N VAL A 144 9.85 -10.44 11.52
CA VAL A 144 10.54 -9.86 12.68
C VAL A 144 10.34 -10.70 13.94
N THR A 145 9.17 -11.32 14.12
CA THR A 145 8.93 -12.24 15.23
C THR A 145 9.90 -13.43 15.23
N ARG A 146 10.36 -13.87 14.04
CA ARG A 146 11.33 -14.98 13.90
C ARG A 146 12.78 -14.49 13.96
N ALA A 147 13.08 -13.41 13.24
CA ALA A 147 14.43 -12.88 13.11
C ALA A 147 14.91 -12.03 14.31
N GLY A 148 13.97 -11.48 15.07
CA GLY A 148 14.20 -10.54 16.16
C GLY A 148 14.13 -9.07 15.73
N GLU A 149 13.67 -8.23 16.66
CA GLU A 149 13.47 -6.78 16.46
C GLU A 149 14.68 -6.02 15.87
N PRO A 150 15.95 -6.31 16.21
CA PRO A 150 17.10 -5.61 15.63
C PRO A 150 17.22 -5.74 14.10
N ARG A 151 16.58 -6.75 13.49
CA ARG A 151 16.63 -7.01 12.05
C ARG A 151 15.48 -6.38 11.27
N ARG A 152 14.55 -5.69 11.95
CA ARG A 152 13.36 -5.08 11.31
C ARG A 152 13.70 -4.24 10.10
N VAL A 153 14.63 -3.29 10.24
CA VAL A 153 14.97 -2.36 9.15
C VAL A 153 15.57 -3.11 7.96
N GLU A 154 16.46 -4.07 8.22
CA GLU A 154 17.09 -4.88 7.18
C GLU A 154 16.06 -5.72 6.42
N ILE A 155 15.14 -6.37 7.14
CA ILE A 155 14.06 -7.17 6.54
C ILE A 155 13.10 -6.28 5.76
N GLN A 156 12.75 -5.11 6.28
CA GLN A 156 11.87 -4.16 5.61
C GLN A 156 12.47 -3.66 4.30
N GLU A 157 13.76 -3.31 4.27
CA GLU A 157 14.44 -2.92 3.04
C GLU A 157 14.57 -4.11 2.07
N ALA A 158 14.80 -5.32 2.57
CA ALA A 158 14.83 -6.53 1.75
C ALA A 158 13.46 -6.84 1.10
N MET A 159 12.35 -6.63 1.83
CA MET A 159 11.00 -6.71 1.26
C MET A 159 10.79 -5.64 0.18
N ARG A 160 11.15 -4.40 0.47
CA ARG A 160 11.00 -3.31 -0.50
C ARG A 160 11.78 -3.55 -1.80
N ALA A 161 12.93 -4.21 -1.72
CA ALA A 161 13.82 -4.46 -2.84
C ALA A 161 13.51 -5.73 -3.65
N GLU A 162 12.50 -6.52 -3.27
CA GLU A 162 12.25 -7.87 -3.82
C GLU A 162 13.52 -8.74 -3.74
N THR A 163 13.85 -9.20 -2.54
CA THR A 163 15.13 -9.85 -2.28
C THR A 163 15.02 -11.37 -2.35
N TRP A 164 15.85 -11.96 -3.22
CA TRP A 164 16.11 -13.39 -3.28
C TRP A 164 17.30 -13.76 -2.40
N MET A 165 17.15 -14.81 -1.61
CA MET A 165 18.11 -15.26 -0.61
C MET A 165 18.42 -16.74 -0.78
N THR A 166 19.71 -17.07 -0.69
CA THR A 166 20.13 -18.45 -0.46
C THR A 166 19.82 -18.85 0.99
N GLY A 167 19.92 -20.16 1.28
CA GLY A 167 19.82 -20.63 2.65
C GLY A 167 20.78 -19.95 3.63
N ALA A 168 22.00 -19.63 3.20
CA ALA A 168 22.99 -18.93 4.02
C ALA A 168 22.56 -17.49 4.33
N ASP A 169 22.03 -16.77 3.34
CA ASP A 169 21.56 -15.39 3.51
C ASP A 169 20.33 -15.35 4.43
N ALA A 170 19.39 -16.28 4.23
CA ALA A 170 18.19 -16.40 5.05
C ALA A 170 18.50 -16.78 6.51
N MET A 171 19.51 -17.64 6.73
CA MET A 171 20.03 -17.93 8.07
C MET A 171 20.71 -16.69 8.69
N ALA A 172 21.49 -15.95 7.90
CA ALA A 172 22.13 -14.72 8.36
C ALA A 172 21.10 -13.68 8.82
N LEU A 173 19.93 -13.62 8.17
CA LEU A 173 18.78 -12.80 8.59
C LEU A 173 17.89 -13.46 9.65
N GLY A 174 18.12 -14.72 10.03
CA GLY A 174 17.39 -15.40 11.11
C GLY A 174 15.98 -15.82 10.71
N LEU A 175 15.71 -15.82 9.42
CA LEU A 175 14.48 -16.32 8.83
C LEU A 175 14.45 -17.85 8.86
N ILE A 176 15.62 -18.50 8.80
CA ILE A 176 15.79 -19.95 8.74
C ILE A 176 16.77 -20.42 9.83
N ASP A 177 16.52 -21.61 10.37
CA ASP A 177 17.30 -22.21 11.47
C ASP A 177 18.40 -23.15 10.96
N ALA A 178 18.21 -23.78 9.80
CA ALA A 178 19.18 -24.71 9.23
C ALA A 178 19.11 -24.79 7.69
N VAL A 179 20.26 -25.06 7.07
CA VAL A 179 20.38 -25.49 5.68
C VAL A 179 20.87 -26.92 5.67
N ASP A 180 20.11 -27.81 5.06
CA ASP A 180 20.46 -29.24 4.99
C ASP A 180 20.95 -29.63 3.59
N ALA A 181 21.92 -30.53 3.56
CA ALA A 181 22.53 -31.06 2.35
C ALA A 181 21.85 -32.33 1.83
N ASP A 182 21.11 -33.08 2.68
CA ASP A 182 20.77 -34.48 2.40
C ASP A 182 19.26 -34.76 2.16
N PHE A 183 18.47 -33.77 1.77
CA PHE A 183 17.03 -33.99 1.54
C PHE A 183 16.71 -34.70 0.22
N LYS A 184 15.92 -35.77 0.28
CA LYS A 184 15.26 -36.37 -0.88
C LYS A 184 14.04 -35.52 -1.28
N VAL A 185 14.25 -34.53 -2.15
CA VAL A 185 13.17 -33.69 -2.69
C VAL A 185 12.21 -34.55 -3.53
N ALA A 186 10.92 -34.50 -3.21
CA ALA A 186 9.88 -35.06 -4.07
C ALA A 186 9.71 -34.13 -5.28
N ALA A 187 10.19 -34.56 -6.45
CA ALA A 187 10.23 -33.73 -7.65
C ALA A 187 8.83 -33.42 -8.20
N SER A 188 8.25 -32.29 -7.79
CA SER A 188 7.24 -31.58 -8.59
C SER A 188 7.90 -30.35 -9.23
N ILE A 189 8.38 -30.53 -10.47
CA ILE A 189 9.03 -29.49 -11.30
C ILE A 189 8.01 -28.90 -12.31
N GLY A 190 6.71 -29.15 -12.12
CA GLY A 190 5.67 -28.80 -13.10
C GLY A 190 5.52 -27.29 -13.36
N ASP A 191 5.62 -26.47 -12.32
CA ASP A 191 5.36 -25.02 -12.41
C ASP A 191 6.58 -24.14 -12.13
N TYR A 192 7.71 -24.73 -11.72
CA TYR A 192 8.97 -24.00 -11.49
C TYR A 192 9.45 -23.27 -12.77
N SER A 193 9.31 -23.89 -13.94
CA SER A 193 9.63 -23.23 -15.22
C SER A 193 8.69 -22.07 -15.52
N ARG A 194 7.45 -22.08 -15.04
CA ARG A 194 6.49 -20.97 -15.22
C ARG A 194 6.76 -19.82 -14.25
N ALA A 195 7.11 -20.12 -13.00
CA ALA A 195 7.50 -19.16 -11.98
C ALA A 195 8.85 -18.49 -12.27
N LEU A 196 9.88 -19.26 -12.69
CA LEU A 196 11.15 -18.69 -13.19
C LEU A 196 10.93 -17.88 -14.47
N ALA A 197 10.04 -18.31 -15.37
CA ALA A 197 9.69 -17.50 -16.51
C ALA A 197 8.94 -16.22 -16.10
N ALA A 198 8.20 -16.22 -14.99
CA ALA A 198 7.55 -15.02 -14.44
C ALA A 198 8.56 -14.07 -13.78
N ALA A 199 9.49 -14.60 -12.96
CA ALA A 199 10.59 -13.84 -12.37
C ALA A 199 11.55 -13.30 -13.44
N GLY A 200 11.84 -14.11 -14.47
CA GLY A 200 12.59 -13.72 -15.66
C GLY A 200 11.85 -12.65 -16.46
N ARG A 201 10.52 -12.72 -16.58
CA ARG A 201 9.70 -11.65 -17.19
C ARG A 201 9.71 -10.37 -16.36
N SER A 202 9.69 -10.45 -15.03
CA SER A 202 9.76 -9.29 -14.14
C SER A 202 11.13 -8.60 -14.21
N ALA A 203 12.21 -9.38 -14.16
CA ALA A 203 13.57 -8.88 -14.35
C ALA A 203 13.80 -8.32 -15.77
N GLN A 204 13.27 -8.99 -16.80
CA GLN A 204 13.32 -8.51 -18.18
C GLN A 204 12.47 -7.23 -18.36
N GLN A 205 11.31 -7.12 -17.73
CA GLN A 205 10.47 -5.90 -17.74
C GLN A 205 11.16 -4.74 -17.03
N HIS A 206 11.84 -4.97 -15.90
CA HIS A 206 12.67 -3.94 -15.25
C HIS A 206 13.87 -3.53 -16.09
N LEU A 207 14.52 -4.47 -16.79
CA LEU A 207 15.64 -4.17 -17.69
C LEU A 207 15.19 -3.50 -18.99
N ASP A 208 14.04 -3.87 -19.53
CA ASP A 208 13.46 -3.31 -20.76
C ASP A 208 12.87 -1.91 -20.50
N HIS A 209 12.23 -1.68 -19.34
CA HIS A 209 11.83 -0.34 -18.88
C HIS A 209 13.03 0.59 -18.61
N GLN A 210 14.22 0.02 -18.32
CA GLN A 210 15.45 0.79 -18.14
C GLN A 210 16.26 0.97 -19.44
N LYS A 211 16.02 0.19 -20.50
CA LYS A 211 16.87 0.17 -21.72
C LYS A 211 16.18 0.53 -23.03
N THR A 212 14.87 0.73 -23.10
CA THR A 212 14.21 1.16 -24.34
C THR A 212 13.28 2.35 -24.15
N PRO A 213 13.48 3.46 -24.89
CA PRO A 213 12.35 4.31 -25.27
C PRO A 213 11.39 3.45 -26.10
N ASP A 214 10.11 3.49 -25.77
CA ASP A 214 9.04 2.70 -26.38
C ASP A 214 9.20 2.47 -27.89
N LYS A 215 9.35 1.21 -28.30
CA LYS A 215 9.00 0.79 -29.66
C LYS A 215 7.51 0.50 -29.67
N MET A 216 6.74 1.53 -30.00
CA MET A 216 5.35 1.43 -30.44
C MET A 216 5.28 0.43 -31.62
N THR A 217 4.39 -0.56 -31.54
CA THR A 217 4.05 -1.39 -32.69
C THR A 217 3.49 -0.51 -33.81
N PRO A 218 3.79 -0.80 -35.09
CA PRO A 218 3.41 0.09 -36.18
C PRO A 218 1.89 0.16 -36.30
N ALA A 219 1.36 1.38 -36.24
CA ALA A 219 -0.02 1.67 -36.58
C ALA A 219 -0.32 1.16 -38.00
N PRO A 220 -1.58 0.76 -38.30
CA PRO A 220 -1.97 0.31 -39.62
C PRO A 220 -1.56 1.36 -40.66
N SER A 221 -0.84 0.91 -41.68
CA SER A 221 -0.27 1.73 -42.73
C SER A 221 -1.36 2.38 -43.58
N ALA A 222 -1.81 3.59 -43.20
CA ALA A 222 -2.57 4.49 -44.06
C ALA A 222 -2.69 5.95 -43.55
N MET A 223 -2.01 6.38 -42.49
CA MET A 223 -2.03 7.79 -42.06
C MET A 223 -0.61 8.29 -41.82
N SER A 224 -0.25 9.42 -42.44
CA SER A 224 1.00 10.11 -42.13
C SER A 224 0.90 10.74 -40.73
N ALA A 225 2.05 11.09 -40.14
CA ALA A 225 2.08 11.80 -38.86
C ALA A 225 1.32 13.15 -38.94
N ALA A 226 1.30 13.78 -40.12
CA ALA A 226 0.52 14.98 -40.39
C ALA A 226 -0.99 14.68 -40.38
N ASP A 227 -1.44 13.58 -41.00
CA ASP A 227 -2.85 13.17 -40.99
C ASP A 227 -3.33 12.83 -39.56
N ALA A 228 -2.48 12.20 -38.76
CA ALA A 228 -2.79 11.87 -37.37
C ALA A 228 -2.88 13.13 -36.49
N LEU A 229 -2.03 14.13 -36.73
CA LEU A 229 -2.04 15.40 -36.00
C LEU A 229 -3.20 16.30 -36.42
N ALA A 230 -3.50 16.35 -37.73
CA ALA A 230 -4.66 17.02 -38.30
C ALA A 230 -5.97 16.48 -37.71
N LEU A 231 -6.08 15.15 -37.59
CA LEU A 231 -7.27 14.50 -37.02
C LEU A 231 -7.37 14.67 -35.50
N ALA A 232 -6.25 14.61 -34.77
CA ALA A 232 -6.24 14.70 -33.31
C ALA A 232 -6.50 16.12 -32.79
N PHE A 233 -6.11 17.15 -33.56
CA PHE A 233 -6.18 18.55 -33.16
C PHE A 233 -7.11 19.40 -34.03
N ASP A 234 -7.79 18.79 -35.01
CA ASP A 234 -8.74 19.43 -35.94
C ASP A 234 -8.11 20.63 -36.67
N ILE A 235 -6.93 20.40 -37.28
CA ILE A 235 -6.15 21.42 -38.00
C ILE A 235 -5.93 21.04 -39.46
N GLU A 236 -5.78 22.04 -40.33
CA GLU A 236 -5.55 21.82 -41.77
C GLU A 236 -4.19 21.12 -42.03
N PRO A 237 -4.10 20.27 -43.09
CA PRO A 237 -2.94 19.41 -43.32
C PRO A 237 -1.61 20.14 -43.48
N ASP A 238 -1.62 21.36 -44.03
CA ASP A 238 -0.44 22.21 -44.21
C ASP A 238 0.10 22.75 -42.88
N GLN A 239 -0.79 23.05 -41.93
CA GLN A 239 -0.42 23.44 -40.56
C GLN A 239 0.03 22.24 -39.70
N ALA A 240 -0.48 21.05 -40.00
CA ALA A 240 -0.08 19.81 -39.35
C ALA A 240 1.35 19.40 -39.72
N GLU A 241 1.77 19.56 -40.98
CA GLU A 241 3.15 19.30 -41.41
C GLU A 241 4.17 20.22 -40.74
N ALA A 242 3.89 21.52 -40.65
CA ALA A 242 4.78 22.47 -39.99
C ALA A 242 4.97 22.15 -38.49
N ARG A 243 3.89 21.78 -37.79
CA ARG A 243 3.95 21.36 -36.38
C ARG A 243 4.64 20.03 -36.18
N ALA A 244 4.47 19.08 -37.10
CA ALA A 244 5.16 17.79 -37.03
C ALA A 244 6.68 17.96 -37.20
N ALA A 245 7.11 18.87 -38.08
CA ALA A 245 8.52 19.23 -38.23
C ALA A 245 9.09 19.90 -36.96
N GLU A 246 8.34 20.84 -36.39
CA GLU A 246 8.73 21.53 -35.13
C GLU A 246 8.83 20.56 -33.93
N LEU A 247 7.91 19.59 -33.84
CA LEU A 247 7.99 18.53 -32.83
C LEU A 247 9.18 17.61 -33.06
N GLY A 248 9.48 17.27 -34.31
CA GLY A 248 10.64 16.46 -34.69
C GLY A 248 11.96 17.10 -34.25
N ASP A 249 12.10 18.40 -34.48
CA ASP A 249 13.27 19.17 -34.05
C ASP A 249 13.38 19.24 -32.52
N GLN A 250 12.25 19.36 -31.80
CA GLN A 250 12.23 19.33 -30.34
C GLN A 250 12.63 17.96 -29.77
N ILE A 251 12.20 16.87 -30.40
CA ILE A 251 12.56 15.49 -30.00
C ILE A 251 14.06 15.25 -30.21
N LEU A 252 14.62 15.73 -31.31
CA LEU A 252 16.08 15.67 -31.57
C LEU A 252 16.87 16.50 -30.55
N ALA A 253 16.38 17.69 -30.20
CA ALA A 253 16.99 18.53 -29.16
C ALA A 253 16.93 17.89 -27.76
N TRP A 254 15.89 17.09 -27.47
CA TRP A 254 15.79 16.33 -26.21
C TRP A 254 16.76 15.15 -26.15
N ARG A 255 16.94 14.43 -27.26
CA ARG A 255 17.87 13.28 -27.37
C ARG A 255 19.32 13.71 -27.13
N ASP A 256 19.70 14.87 -27.66
CA ASP A 256 21.09 15.34 -27.63
C ASP A 256 21.40 16.19 -26.38
N ARG A 257 20.44 16.30 -25.45
CA ARG A 257 20.61 17.02 -24.18
C ARG A 257 21.41 16.17 -23.19
N PRO A 258 22.55 16.67 -22.65
CA PRO A 258 23.29 15.95 -21.62
C PRO A 258 22.43 15.78 -20.36
N PRO A 259 22.60 14.68 -19.60
CA PRO A 259 21.81 14.43 -18.40
C PRO A 259 21.99 15.58 -17.42
N ALA A 260 20.87 16.13 -16.94
CA ALA A 260 20.91 17.18 -15.93
C ALA A 260 21.58 16.65 -14.66
N PRO A 261 22.38 17.47 -13.95
CA PRO A 261 22.86 17.07 -12.63
C PRO A 261 21.65 16.80 -11.73
N ALA A 262 21.75 15.76 -10.91
CA ALA A 262 20.69 15.36 -9.98
C ALA A 262 20.22 16.59 -9.19
N ALA A 263 18.98 17.03 -9.44
CA ALA A 263 18.40 18.14 -8.71
C ALA A 263 18.37 17.77 -7.23
N ASP A 264 18.78 18.69 -6.36
CA ASP A 264 18.72 18.50 -4.92
C ASP A 264 17.24 18.49 -4.46
N THR A 265 16.60 17.32 -4.61
CA THR A 265 15.22 17.06 -4.21
C THR A 265 15.01 17.18 -2.69
N THR A 266 16.09 17.29 -1.92
CA THR A 266 16.06 17.46 -0.47
C THR A 266 15.63 18.87 -0.07
N ALA A 267 16.12 19.89 -0.79
CA ALA A 267 15.77 21.28 -0.53
C ALA A 267 14.29 21.56 -0.85
N ALA A 268 13.82 21.09 -2.01
CA ALA A 268 12.42 21.26 -2.42
C ALA A 268 11.43 20.53 -1.50
N ARG A 269 11.79 19.32 -1.00
CA ARG A 269 10.98 18.60 0.00
C ARG A 269 10.94 19.31 1.35
N ARG A 270 12.04 19.94 1.78
CA ARG A 270 12.09 20.72 3.02
C ARG A 270 11.23 21.98 2.92
N GLU A 271 11.33 22.70 1.80
CA GLU A 271 10.52 23.90 1.54
C GLU A 271 9.02 23.56 1.49
N ALA A 272 8.63 22.48 0.81
CA ALA A 272 7.25 22.02 0.78
C ALA A 272 6.72 21.61 2.18
N ALA A 273 7.55 20.93 2.98
CA ALA A 273 7.19 20.55 4.35
C ALA A 273 7.08 21.77 5.29
N GLU A 274 7.92 22.79 5.11
CA GLU A 274 7.86 24.04 5.88
C GLU A 274 6.62 24.86 5.50
N ALA A 275 6.29 24.95 4.20
CA ALA A 275 5.08 25.61 3.71
C ALA A 275 3.81 24.93 4.26
N GLU A 276 3.76 23.60 4.29
CA GLU A 276 2.61 22.87 4.83
C GLU A 276 2.48 23.02 6.34
N ARG A 277 3.60 23.01 7.08
CA ARG A 277 3.59 23.31 8.52
C ARG A 277 3.08 24.72 8.81
N ALA A 278 3.51 25.71 8.02
CA ALA A 278 3.04 27.09 8.16
C ALA A 278 1.53 27.21 7.90
N ARG A 279 1.01 26.51 6.89
CA ARG A 279 -0.43 26.44 6.58
C ARG A 279 -1.24 25.87 7.75
N VAL A 280 -0.81 24.72 8.29
CA VAL A 280 -1.50 24.04 9.39
C VAL A 280 -1.51 24.91 10.65
N VAL A 281 -0.39 25.56 11.00
CA VAL A 281 -0.31 26.45 12.15
C VAL A 281 -1.26 27.65 12.01
N ALA A 282 -1.33 28.26 10.81
CA ALA A 282 -2.25 29.39 10.57
C ALA A 282 -3.73 29.01 10.71
N ILE A 283 -4.11 27.80 10.25
CA ILE A 283 -5.46 27.26 10.44
C ILE A 283 -5.73 27.01 11.93
N ILE A 284 -4.77 26.45 12.66
CA ILE A 284 -4.88 26.20 14.10
C ILE A 284 -5.09 27.48 14.89
N ASP A 285 -4.27 28.50 14.62
CA ASP A 285 -4.34 29.78 15.32
C ASP A 285 -5.68 30.49 15.05
N THR A 286 -6.15 30.46 13.80
CA THR A 286 -7.43 31.08 13.42
C THR A 286 -8.63 30.38 14.07
N CYS A 287 -8.69 29.05 14.01
CA CYS A 287 -9.77 28.27 14.65
C CYS A 287 -9.77 28.47 16.18
N THR A 288 -8.58 28.59 16.79
CA THR A 288 -8.46 28.83 18.23
C THR A 288 -8.91 30.24 18.61
N THR A 289 -8.49 31.25 17.86
CA THR A 289 -8.81 32.67 18.11
C THR A 289 -10.32 32.96 17.97
N THR A 290 -10.97 32.30 17.02
CA THR A 290 -12.40 32.49 16.72
C THR A 290 -13.33 31.54 17.48
N GLY A 291 -12.77 30.62 18.28
CA GLY A 291 -13.51 29.61 19.02
C GLY A 291 -14.13 28.51 18.14
N GLN A 292 -13.74 28.39 16.88
CA GLN A 292 -14.29 27.42 15.91
C GLN A 292 -13.47 26.12 15.87
N GLN A 293 -13.21 25.52 17.03
CA GLN A 293 -12.36 24.32 17.15
C GLN A 293 -12.89 23.12 16.35
N GLN A 294 -14.20 23.03 16.13
CA GLN A 294 -14.82 21.97 15.35
C GLN A 294 -14.46 22.00 13.85
N LEU A 295 -13.98 23.13 13.33
CA LEU A 295 -13.54 23.26 11.93
C LEU A 295 -12.09 22.79 11.72
N MET A 296 -11.32 22.64 12.81
CA MET A 296 -9.88 22.37 12.79
C MET A 296 -9.51 21.15 11.95
N ALA A 297 -10.05 19.99 12.31
CA ALA A 297 -9.71 18.72 11.65
C ALA A 297 -10.09 18.74 10.16
N LYS A 298 -11.23 19.35 9.83
CA LYS A 298 -11.73 19.46 8.45
C LYS A 298 -10.88 20.37 7.59
N LEU A 299 -10.42 21.51 8.12
CA LEU A 299 -9.62 22.47 7.36
C LEU A 299 -8.18 21.99 7.16
N VAL A 300 -7.57 21.39 8.19
CA VAL A 300 -6.23 20.79 8.10
C VAL A 300 -6.19 19.64 7.09
N SER A 301 -7.22 18.80 7.06
CA SER A 301 -7.33 17.67 6.11
C SER A 301 -7.79 18.07 4.70
N SER A 302 -8.18 19.33 4.49
CA SER A 302 -8.54 19.85 3.17
C SER A 302 -7.33 20.48 2.47
N ASP A 303 -7.35 20.54 1.13
CA ASP A 303 -6.34 21.26 0.32
C ASP A 303 -6.55 22.80 0.34
N MET A 304 -7.32 23.32 1.29
CA MET A 304 -7.61 24.75 1.38
C MET A 304 -6.38 25.55 1.78
N GLN A 305 -6.08 26.62 1.05
CA GLN A 305 -5.00 27.54 1.42
C GLN A 305 -5.32 28.27 2.73
N ALA A 306 -4.27 28.67 3.46
CA ALA A 306 -4.41 29.28 4.79
C ALA A 306 -5.31 30.52 4.79
N ASP A 307 -5.20 31.39 3.79
CA ASP A 307 -6.00 32.62 3.69
C ASP A 307 -7.48 32.32 3.44
N THR A 308 -7.79 31.41 2.53
CA THR A 308 -9.18 30.97 2.27
C THR A 308 -9.79 30.26 3.47
N ALA A 309 -9.02 29.42 4.15
CA ALA A 309 -9.45 28.76 5.39
C ALA A 309 -9.71 29.78 6.50
N ARG A 310 -8.87 30.82 6.58
CA ARG A 310 -9.03 31.92 7.53
C ARG A 310 -10.32 32.69 7.28
N GLU A 311 -10.58 33.11 6.04
CA GLU A 311 -11.83 33.79 5.65
C GLU A 311 -13.06 32.95 6.02
N TYR A 312 -13.04 31.66 5.65
CA TYR A 312 -14.14 30.74 5.98
C TYR A 312 -14.41 30.63 7.48
N VAL A 313 -13.34 30.55 8.30
CA VAL A 313 -13.48 30.50 9.77
C VAL A 313 -14.08 31.79 10.33
N PHE A 314 -13.67 32.96 9.82
CA PHE A 314 -14.24 34.24 10.23
C PHE A 314 -15.70 34.40 9.82
N ASP A 315 -16.09 33.93 8.63
CA ASP A 315 -17.48 33.93 8.18
C ASP A 315 -18.36 33.05 9.07
N VAL A 316 -17.89 31.84 9.41
CA VAL A 316 -18.61 30.95 10.32
C VAL A 316 -18.70 31.55 11.73
N ALA A 317 -17.62 32.17 12.22
CA ALA A 317 -17.63 32.83 13.52
C ALA A 317 -18.59 34.04 13.56
N ALA A 318 -18.63 34.84 12.48
CA ALA A 318 -19.56 35.96 12.35
C ALA A 318 -21.03 35.48 12.30
N ALA A 319 -21.31 34.43 11.53
CA ALA A 319 -22.63 33.82 11.44
C ALA A 319 -23.08 33.15 12.76
N SER A 320 -22.12 32.69 13.57
CA SER A 320 -22.38 32.03 14.86
C SER A 320 -22.46 33.03 16.03
N SER A 321 -22.14 34.31 15.81
CA SER A 321 -22.23 35.34 16.85
C SER A 321 -23.68 35.73 17.10
N ALA A 322 -24.19 35.45 18.29
CA ALA A 322 -25.49 35.99 18.73
C ALA A 322 -25.41 37.52 18.82
N GLY A 323 -26.47 38.20 18.39
CA GLY A 323 -26.52 39.65 18.20
C GLY A 323 -25.90 40.46 19.35
N VAL A 324 -25.05 41.42 18.98
CA VAL A 324 -24.37 42.33 19.90
C VAL A 324 -25.39 43.11 20.72
N HIS A 325 -25.55 42.75 22.00
CA HIS A 325 -26.25 43.58 22.98
C HIS A 325 -25.31 44.71 23.41
N SER A 326 -25.50 45.90 22.85
CA SER A 326 -24.79 47.14 23.19
C SER A 326 -25.27 47.75 24.53
N SER A 327 -25.38 46.93 25.58
CA SER A 327 -25.78 47.36 26.92
C SER A 327 -24.66 47.30 27.96
N HIS A 328 -23.39 47.28 27.54
CA HIS A 328 -22.27 47.52 28.43
C HIS A 328 -21.81 48.98 28.35
N SER A 329 -22.20 49.76 29.35
CA SER A 329 -21.55 51.04 29.65
C SER A 329 -20.23 50.77 30.41
N PRO A 330 -19.17 51.58 30.23
CA PRO A 330 -17.85 51.31 30.82
C PRO A 330 -17.80 51.29 32.36
N GLU A 331 -18.87 51.73 33.04
CA GLU A 331 -18.89 51.95 34.50
C GLU A 331 -19.51 50.81 35.33
N GLY A 332 -19.69 49.61 34.79
CA GLY A 332 -19.87 48.40 35.61
C GLY A 332 -21.11 48.37 36.54
N GLY A 333 -22.28 48.76 36.05
CA GLY A 333 -23.55 48.57 36.76
C GLY A 333 -24.69 48.12 35.84
N GLN A 334 -25.41 47.06 36.19
CA GLN A 334 -26.67 46.70 35.53
C GLN A 334 -27.70 47.81 35.78
N ARG A 335 -27.99 48.62 34.77
CA ARG A 335 -29.20 49.46 34.80
C ARG A 335 -30.40 48.56 34.54
N ALA A 336 -31.40 48.66 35.41
CA ALA A 336 -32.71 48.04 35.17
C ALA A 336 -33.24 48.49 33.80
N GLY A 337 -33.67 47.52 32.99
CA GLY A 337 -34.19 47.76 31.65
C GLY A 337 -35.31 48.80 31.68
N ILE A 338 -35.32 49.68 30.69
CA ILE A 338 -36.33 50.74 30.59
C ILE A 338 -37.70 50.07 30.42
N ASP A 339 -38.59 50.25 31.40
CA ASP A 339 -39.98 49.79 31.34
C ASP A 339 -40.78 50.63 30.34
N THR A 340 -40.71 50.21 29.08
CA THR A 340 -41.40 50.85 27.96
C THR A 340 -42.92 50.77 28.13
N GLN A 341 -43.46 49.68 28.71
CA GLN A 341 -44.89 49.53 28.95
C GLN A 341 -45.41 50.55 29.97
N GLY A 342 -44.70 50.75 31.09
CA GLY A 342 -45.05 51.78 32.08
C GLY A 342 -44.95 53.21 31.54
N ILE A 343 -44.01 53.48 30.63
CA ILE A 343 -43.90 54.78 29.95
C ILE A 343 -45.09 55.04 29.02
N TYR A 344 -45.51 54.05 28.22
CA TYR A 344 -46.67 54.19 27.34
C TYR A 344 -48.00 54.26 28.11
N ALA A 345 -48.13 53.53 29.22
CA ALA A 345 -49.30 53.61 30.10
C ALA A 345 -49.47 55.02 30.70
N ARG A 346 -48.38 55.63 31.22
CA ARG A 346 -48.39 57.01 31.74
C ARG A 346 -48.72 58.05 30.67
N ARG A 347 -48.26 57.84 29.43
CA ARG A 347 -48.59 58.71 28.28
C ARG A 347 -50.05 58.60 27.84
N ARG A 348 -50.65 57.41 27.89
CA ARG A 348 -52.09 57.23 27.62
C ARG A 348 -52.94 57.88 28.71
N ALA A 349 -52.56 57.74 29.99
CA ALA A 349 -53.25 58.38 31.10
C ALA A 349 -53.25 59.92 30.99
N ARG A 350 -52.13 60.53 30.58
CA ARG A 350 -52.01 61.98 30.36
C ARG A 350 -52.73 62.52 29.11
N ARG A 351 -53.19 61.65 28.20
CA ARG A 351 -53.99 62.04 27.03
C ARG A 351 -55.49 61.92 27.29
N ALA A 352 -55.89 61.34 28.42
CA ALA A 352 -57.28 61.14 28.83
C ALA A 352 -57.73 62.11 29.96
N SER A 353 -56.87 63.06 30.35
CA SER A 353 -57.13 64.15 31.29
C SER A 353 -56.97 65.51 30.60
#